data_AF-A0A383DH42-F1
#
_entry.id   AF-A0A383DH42-F1
#
_cell.length_a   1.000
_cell.length_b   1.000
_cell.length_c   1.000
_cell.angle_alpha   90.00
_cell.angle_beta   90.00
_cell.angle_gamma   90.00
#
_symmetry.space_group_name_H-M   'P 1'
#
loop_
_entity.id
_entity.type
_entity.pdbx_description
1 polymer ?
#
loop_
_entity_poly.entity_id
_entity_poly.type
_entity_poly.pdbx_seq_one_letter_code
_entity_poly.pdbx_strand_id
1 'polypeptide(L)'
;NSLVLPPEEKIISAKILEFGKEGILKVVSKRNGEQLTREVEGKFEIKKYCCPACSRESGVDYLAKLQLRSTKNPEKFVEKSLKYVKFSNPKIAKVDNVLHGADIYLVNAQIARQAVRRIKKHFDCLIKSSYRNYGWDKEKDRPKRRITILLKQK
;
A
#
# COMPACT_ATOMS: atom_id res chain seq x y z
N ASN A 1 11.43 5.89 18.43
CA ASN A 1 12.59 5.50 19.27
C ASN A 1 13.77 6.31 18.82
N SER A 2 14.14 7.35 19.58
CA SER A 2 15.17 8.33 19.24
C SER A 2 16.37 8.17 20.18
N LEU A 3 17.57 8.10 19.63
CA LEU A 3 18.81 8.28 20.38
C LEU A 3 18.90 9.78 20.74
N VAL A 4 18.74 10.12 22.02
CA VAL A 4 18.85 11.51 22.48
C VAL A 4 20.28 11.75 22.90
N LEU A 5 21.00 12.56 22.12
CA LEU A 5 22.32 13.05 22.51
C LEU A 5 22.20 14.44 23.16
N PRO A 6 23.20 14.84 23.96
CA PRO A 6 23.35 16.23 24.35
C PRO A 6 23.32 17.14 23.12
N PRO A 7 22.76 18.36 23.21
CA PRO A 7 22.62 19.27 22.06
C PRO A 7 23.94 19.60 21.34
N GLU A 8 25.06 19.49 22.06
CA GLU A 8 26.41 19.79 21.59
C GLU A 8 27.07 18.61 20.85
N GLU A 9 26.44 17.43 20.83
CA GLU A 9 26.99 16.23 20.21
C GLU A 9 26.27 15.94 18.88
N LYS A 10 27.05 15.75 17.81
CA LYS A 10 26.54 15.28 16.51
C LYS A 10 26.87 13.81 16.32
N ILE A 11 25.87 12.98 16.04
CA ILE A 11 26.07 11.57 15.67
C ILE A 11 26.81 11.52 14.32
N ILE A 12 27.94 10.83 14.29
CA ILE A 12 28.66 10.47 13.05
C ILE A 12 28.16 9.10 12.57
N SER A 13 28.10 8.11 13.45
CA SER A 13 27.60 6.77 13.10
C SER A 13 27.07 6.03 14.32
N ALA A 14 26.12 5.11 14.09
CA ALA A 14 25.64 4.16 15.08
C ALA A 14 25.64 2.76 14.46
N LYS A 15 26.29 1.79 15.11
CA LYS A 15 26.32 0.38 14.67
C LYS A 15 25.87 -0.53 15.80
N ILE A 16 25.05 -1.52 15.48
CA ILE A 16 24.68 -2.58 16.42
C ILE A 16 25.85 -3.56 16.47
N LEU A 17 26.38 -3.80 17.66
CA LEU A 17 27.47 -4.76 17.90
C LEU A 17 26.94 -6.15 18.23
N GLU A 18 25.90 -6.23 19.06
CA GLU A 18 25.28 -7.49 19.47
C GLU A 18 23.75 -7.38 19.50
N PHE A 19 23.09 -8.50 19.20
CA PHE A 19 21.63 -8.61 19.10
C PHE A 19 21.10 -9.61 20.13
N GLY A 20 20.29 -9.12 21.08
CA GLY A 20 19.64 -9.91 22.15
C GLY A 20 18.32 -9.28 22.63
N LYS A 21 17.86 -9.60 23.85
CA LYS A 21 16.74 -8.87 24.51
C LYS A 21 17.09 -7.40 24.78
N GLU A 22 18.37 -7.15 25.00
CA GLU A 22 19.05 -5.85 25.01
C GLU A 22 20.16 -5.95 23.95
N GLY A 23 20.39 -4.89 23.20
CA GLY A 23 21.42 -4.84 22.17
C GLY A 23 22.39 -3.69 22.45
N ILE A 24 23.63 -3.83 21.98
CA ILE A 24 24.67 -2.83 22.20
C ILE A 24 24.84 -1.98 20.94
N LEU A 25 24.72 -0.66 21.09
CA LEU A 25 25.00 0.33 20.05
C LEU A 25 26.37 0.95 20.26
N LYS A 26 27.26 0.79 19.28
CA LYS A 26 28.44 1.63 19.17
C LYS A 26 28.04 2.96 18.54
N VAL A 27 28.06 4.02 19.33
CA VAL A 27 27.78 5.39 18.90
C VAL A 27 29.11 6.12 18.76
N VAL A 28 29.35 6.67 17.58
CA VAL A 28 30.44 7.60 17.31
C VAL A 28 29.83 8.99 17.19
N SER A 29 30.20 9.91 18.07
CA SER A 29 29.75 11.30 18.04
C SER A 29 30.92 12.27 17.96
N LYS A 30 30.64 13.51 17.55
CA LYS A 30 31.59 14.62 17.58
C LYS A 30 31.12 15.68 18.56
N ARG A 31 32.00 16.11 19.47
CA ARG A 31 31.77 17.22 20.40
C ARG A 31 32.98 18.14 20.37
N ASN A 32 32.79 19.43 20.12
CA ASN A 32 33.85 20.44 20.14
C ASN A 32 35.11 20.10 19.31
N GLY A 33 34.96 19.39 18.20
CA GLY A 33 36.08 18.97 17.35
C GLY A 33 36.62 17.57 17.64
N GLU A 34 36.36 17.03 18.83
CA GLU A 34 36.83 15.71 19.27
C GLU A 34 35.84 14.61 18.92
N GLN A 35 36.38 13.43 18.63
CA GLN A 35 35.60 12.24 18.30
C GLN A 35 35.44 11.37 19.55
N LEU A 36 34.20 11.09 19.90
CA LEU A 36 33.81 10.26 21.05
C LEU A 36 33.25 8.94 20.52
N THR A 37 33.68 7.84 21.13
CA THR A 37 33.14 6.50 20.84
C THR A 37 32.59 5.92 22.14
N ARG A 38 31.31 5.54 22.14
CA ARG A 38 30.63 4.96 23.30
C ARG A 38 29.85 3.72 22.89
N GLU A 39 29.73 2.78 23.82
CA GLU A 39 28.83 1.64 23.70
C GLU A 39 27.61 1.91 24.59
N VAL A 40 26.42 1.78 24.02
CA VAL A 40 25.16 2.12 24.68
C VAL A 40 24.24 0.91 24.59
N GLU A 41 23.85 0.38 25.74
CA GLU A 41 22.83 -0.67 25.83
C GLU A 41 21.45 -0.08 25.54
N GLY A 42 20.68 -0.77 24.69
CA GLY A 42 19.35 -0.35 24.31
C GLY A 42 18.40 -1.52 24.11
N LYS A 43 17.13 -1.33 24.44
CA LYS A 43 16.07 -2.29 24.12
C LYS A 43 15.65 -2.12 22.66
N PHE A 44 15.84 -3.17 21.87
CA PHE A 44 15.44 -3.19 20.46
C PHE A 44 14.12 -3.94 20.30
N GLU A 45 13.12 -3.26 19.73
CA GLU A 45 11.88 -3.90 19.30
C GLU A 45 11.97 -4.20 17.80
N ILE A 46 12.15 -5.47 17.43
CA ILE A 46 12.06 -5.88 16.02
C ILE A 46 10.58 -5.99 15.65
N LYS A 47 10.08 -5.05 14.84
CA LYS A 47 8.75 -5.17 14.22
C LYS A 47 8.87 -5.90 12.90
N LYS A 48 8.38 -7.15 12.85
CA LYS A 48 8.16 -7.85 11.59
C LYS A 48 6.99 -7.18 10.85
N TYR A 49 7.21 -6.72 9.64
CA TYR A 49 6.15 -6.25 8.76
C TYR A 49 6.20 -7.02 7.44
N CYS A 50 5.03 -7.26 6.84
CA CYS A 50 4.95 -7.88 5.52
C CYS A 50 5.41 -6.86 4.48
N CYS A 51 6.40 -7.22 3.65
CA CYS A 51 6.86 -6.30 2.61
C CYS A 51 5.74 -6.05 1.58
N PRO A 52 5.74 -4.91 0.87
CA PRO A 52 4.66 -4.59 -0.07
C PRO A 52 4.47 -5.60 -1.19
N ALA A 53 5.52 -6.32 -1.61
CA ALA A 53 5.42 -7.38 -2.61
C ALA A 53 4.65 -8.59 -2.06
N CYS A 54 5.10 -9.12 -0.91
CA CYS A 54 4.41 -10.21 -0.22
C CYS A 54 2.98 -9.81 0.20
N SER A 55 2.73 -8.56 0.57
CA SER A 55 1.39 -8.06 0.92
C SER A 55 0.44 -8.04 -0.29
N ARG A 56 0.93 -7.70 -1.49
CA ARG A 56 0.14 -7.82 -2.73
C ARG A 56 -0.07 -9.28 -3.11
N GLU A 57 0.93 -10.12 -2.95
CA GLU A 57 0.78 -11.57 -3.07
C GLU A 57 -0.10 -12.18 -1.98
N SER A 58 -0.31 -11.51 -0.84
CA SER A 58 -1.31 -11.95 0.15
C SER A 58 -2.73 -11.55 -0.25
N GLY A 59 -2.89 -10.59 -1.18
CA GLY A 59 -4.14 -9.88 -1.38
C GLY A 59 -4.46 -8.88 -0.25
N VAL A 60 -3.47 -8.45 0.54
CA VAL A 60 -3.66 -7.49 1.63
C VAL A 60 -3.52 -6.03 1.13
N ASP A 61 -2.65 -5.79 0.14
CA ASP A 61 -2.50 -4.48 -0.52
C ASP A 61 -3.18 -4.45 -1.90
N TYR A 62 -3.73 -3.30 -2.29
CA TYR A 62 -4.41 -3.10 -3.57
C TYR A 62 -3.88 -1.87 -4.32
N LEU A 63 -3.92 -1.95 -5.65
CA LEU A 63 -3.55 -0.84 -6.55
C LEU A 63 -4.76 -0.21 -7.25
N ALA A 64 -5.88 -0.95 -7.32
CA ALA A 64 -7.10 -0.48 -7.94
C ALA A 64 -8.35 -0.83 -7.13
N LYS A 65 -9.34 0.07 -7.18
CA LYS A 65 -10.67 -0.12 -6.62
C LYS A 65 -11.71 0.07 -7.72
N LEU A 66 -12.52 -0.94 -8.00
CA LEU A 66 -13.67 -0.84 -8.90
C LEU A 66 -14.94 -0.66 -8.08
N GLN A 67 -15.65 0.45 -8.28
CA GLN A 67 -16.91 0.71 -7.60
C GLN A 67 -18.04 0.44 -8.58
N LEU A 68 -18.72 -0.68 -8.40
CA LEU A 68 -19.89 -1.06 -9.19
C LEU A 68 -21.12 -0.49 -8.53
N ARG A 69 -21.89 0.32 -9.24
CA ARG A 69 -23.12 0.96 -8.74
C ARG A 69 -24.27 0.80 -9.72
N SER A 70 -25.46 0.46 -9.22
CA SER A 70 -26.71 0.46 -10.00
C SER A 70 -27.88 0.81 -9.10
N THR A 71 -28.83 1.57 -9.64
CA THR A 71 -30.07 1.97 -8.94
C THR A 71 -31.22 1.00 -9.19
N LYS A 72 -31.19 0.24 -10.30
CA LYS A 72 -32.28 -0.66 -10.70
C LYS A 72 -32.12 -2.05 -10.12
N ASN A 73 -30.96 -2.67 -10.33
CA ASN A 73 -30.69 -4.03 -9.86
C ASN A 73 -29.18 -4.19 -9.54
N PRO A 74 -28.74 -3.71 -8.36
CA PRO A 74 -27.33 -3.72 -7.97
C PRO A 74 -26.73 -5.12 -7.90
N GLU A 75 -27.46 -6.11 -7.37
CA GLU A 75 -26.98 -7.47 -7.22
C GLU A 75 -26.68 -8.13 -8.57
N LYS A 76 -27.62 -8.08 -9.51
CA LYS A 76 -27.45 -8.63 -10.86
C LYS A 76 -26.34 -7.92 -11.64
N PHE A 77 -26.21 -6.60 -11.46
CA PHE A 77 -25.13 -5.84 -12.09
C PHE A 77 -23.76 -6.25 -11.53
N VAL A 78 -23.65 -6.40 -10.21
CA VAL A 78 -22.41 -6.84 -9.54
C VAL A 78 -22.05 -8.26 -9.95
N GLU A 79 -22.98 -9.21 -9.90
CA GLU A 79 -22.74 -10.62 -10.24
C GLU A 79 -22.24 -10.76 -11.68
N LYS A 80 -22.90 -10.11 -12.64
CA LYS A 80 -22.47 -10.16 -14.04
C LYS A 80 -21.15 -9.41 -14.27
N SER A 81 -20.96 -8.26 -13.64
CA SER A 81 -19.69 -7.50 -13.72
C SER A 81 -18.52 -8.29 -13.16
N LEU A 82 -18.72 -9.04 -12.07
CA LEU A 82 -17.72 -9.92 -11.48
C LEU A 82 -17.22 -10.98 -12.46
N LYS A 83 -18.07 -11.49 -13.37
CA LYS A 83 -17.64 -12.43 -14.42
C LYS A 83 -16.56 -11.81 -15.33
N TYR A 84 -16.72 -10.54 -15.70
CA TYR A 84 -15.74 -9.81 -16.51
C TYR A 84 -14.47 -9.42 -15.75
N VAL A 85 -14.58 -9.19 -14.45
CA VAL A 85 -13.41 -9.01 -13.57
C VAL A 85 -12.63 -10.31 -13.48
N LYS A 86 -13.31 -11.43 -13.19
CA LYS A 86 -12.70 -12.76 -13.03
C LYS A 86 -12.14 -13.35 -14.34
N PHE A 87 -12.55 -12.84 -15.50
CA PHE A 87 -12.08 -13.31 -16.81
C PHE A 87 -10.55 -13.41 -16.95
N SER A 88 -9.80 -12.49 -16.35
CA SER A 88 -8.33 -12.49 -16.40
C SER A 88 -7.68 -13.19 -15.19
N ASN A 89 -8.46 -13.96 -14.43
CA ASN A 89 -8.10 -14.56 -13.14
C ASN A 89 -7.29 -13.61 -12.22
N PRO A 90 -7.76 -12.37 -11.99
CA PRO A 90 -7.00 -11.44 -11.17
C PRO A 90 -6.99 -11.87 -9.72
N LYS A 91 -5.91 -11.51 -9.03
CA LYS A 91 -5.90 -11.53 -7.58
C LYS A 91 -6.76 -10.40 -7.03
N ILE A 92 -7.84 -10.78 -6.38
CA ILE A 92 -8.77 -9.88 -5.69
C ILE A 92 -8.34 -9.81 -4.22
N ALA A 93 -8.07 -8.60 -3.76
CA ALA A 93 -7.67 -8.34 -2.37
C ALA A 93 -8.88 -8.43 -1.43
N LYS A 94 -10.00 -7.81 -1.83
CA LYS A 94 -11.22 -7.73 -1.04
C LYS A 94 -12.41 -7.43 -1.95
N VAL A 95 -13.61 -7.84 -1.54
CA VAL A 95 -14.88 -7.37 -2.10
C VAL A 95 -15.74 -6.88 -0.95
N ASP A 96 -16.16 -5.62 -1.02
CA ASP A 96 -17.05 -4.99 -0.06
C ASP A 96 -18.41 -4.75 -0.71
N ASN A 97 -19.45 -5.41 -0.22
CA ASN A 97 -20.82 -5.14 -0.66
C ASN A 97 -21.34 -3.87 0.00
N VAL A 98 -22.06 -3.06 -0.77
CA VAL A 98 -22.68 -1.81 -0.32
C VAL A 98 -24.12 -1.72 -0.83
N LEU A 99 -24.94 -0.86 -0.24
CA LEU A 99 -26.38 -0.77 -0.53
C LEU A 99 -26.75 -0.76 -2.02
N HIS A 100 -25.95 -0.06 -2.86
CA HIS A 100 -26.20 0.08 -4.29
C HIS A 100 -25.16 -0.61 -5.18
N GLY A 101 -24.48 -1.65 -4.67
CA GLY A 101 -23.57 -2.47 -5.47
C GLY A 101 -22.38 -3.01 -4.67
N ALA A 102 -21.17 -2.91 -5.21
CA ALA A 102 -19.98 -3.46 -4.56
C ALA A 102 -18.71 -2.69 -4.91
N ASP A 103 -17.73 -2.76 -4.01
CA ASP A 103 -16.37 -2.28 -4.19
C ASP A 103 -15.41 -3.47 -4.30
N ILE A 104 -14.75 -3.60 -5.44
CA ILE A 104 -13.81 -4.70 -5.71
C ILE A 104 -12.39 -4.14 -5.70
N TYR A 105 -11.54 -4.69 -4.83
CA TYR A 105 -10.16 -4.27 -4.66
C TYR A 105 -9.24 -5.23 -5.42
N LEU A 106 -8.45 -4.69 -6.34
CA LEU A 106 -7.57 -5.43 -7.23
C LEU A 106 -6.11 -5.04 -6.98
N VAL A 107 -5.23 -6.03 -6.95
CA VAL A 107 -3.79 -5.81 -6.78
C VAL A 107 -3.13 -5.23 -8.03
N ASN A 108 -3.83 -5.23 -9.18
CA ASN A 108 -3.30 -4.79 -10.46
C ASN A 108 -4.23 -3.78 -11.15
N ALA A 109 -3.72 -2.56 -11.37
CA ALA A 109 -4.47 -1.47 -11.99
C ALA A 109 -4.73 -1.66 -13.49
N GLN A 110 -3.86 -2.36 -14.21
CA GLN A 110 -4.05 -2.66 -15.63
C GLN A 110 -5.21 -3.63 -15.83
N ILE A 111 -5.29 -4.69 -15.01
CA ILE A 111 -6.40 -5.64 -15.07
C ILE A 111 -7.73 -4.95 -14.72
N ALA A 112 -7.73 -4.05 -13.73
CA ALA A 112 -8.90 -3.25 -13.40
C ALA A 112 -9.42 -2.44 -14.61
N ARG A 113 -8.53 -1.78 -15.35
CA ARG A 113 -8.89 -1.02 -16.57
C ARG A 113 -9.42 -1.94 -17.68
N GLN A 114 -8.85 -3.13 -17.85
CA GLN A 114 -9.35 -4.10 -18.82
C GLN A 114 -10.76 -4.58 -18.45
N ALA A 115 -10.99 -4.92 -17.18
CA ALA A 115 -12.30 -5.31 -16.68
C ALA A 115 -13.35 -4.20 -16.92
N VAL A 116 -13.01 -2.94 -16.62
CA VAL A 116 -13.88 -1.77 -16.90
C VAL A 116 -14.27 -1.70 -18.37
N ARG A 117 -13.31 -1.86 -19.29
CA ARG A 117 -13.58 -1.85 -20.74
C ARG A 117 -14.53 -2.97 -21.15
N ARG A 118 -14.37 -4.17 -20.59
CA ARG A 118 -15.27 -5.31 -20.85
C ARG A 118 -16.67 -5.03 -20.32
N ILE A 119 -16.79 -4.58 -19.07
CA ILE A 119 -18.08 -4.24 -18.46
C ILE A 119 -18.81 -3.16 -19.28
N LYS A 120 -18.11 -2.08 -19.67
CA LYS A 120 -18.69 -1.00 -20.50
C LYS A 120 -19.24 -1.49 -21.84
N LYS A 121 -18.64 -2.52 -22.44
CA LYS A 121 -19.15 -3.08 -23.71
C LYS A 121 -20.50 -3.79 -23.55
N HIS A 122 -20.78 -4.33 -22.37
CA HIS A 122 -21.98 -5.12 -22.12
C HIS A 122 -23.05 -4.38 -21.30
N PHE A 123 -22.69 -3.27 -20.66
CA PHE A 123 -23.59 -2.47 -19.85
C PHE A 123 -23.47 -0.99 -20.20
N ASP A 124 -24.61 -0.30 -20.29
CA ASP A 124 -24.61 1.16 -20.38
C ASP A 124 -24.23 1.76 -19.02
N CYS A 125 -22.93 2.04 -18.87
CA CYS A 125 -22.35 2.57 -17.64
C CYS A 125 -21.73 3.95 -17.87
N LEU A 126 -22.01 4.87 -16.94
CA LEU A 126 -21.18 6.04 -16.71
C LEU A 126 -19.90 5.61 -15.99
N ILE A 127 -18.75 6.07 -16.49
CA ILE A 127 -17.45 5.77 -15.91
C ILE A 127 -16.80 7.06 -15.40
N LYS A 128 -16.34 7.05 -14.15
CA LYS A 128 -15.50 8.10 -13.57
C LYS A 128 -14.27 7.48 -12.92
N SER A 129 -13.12 8.10 -13.08
CA SER A 129 -11.87 7.64 -12.45
C SER A 129 -11.24 8.73 -11.60
N SER A 130 -10.70 8.34 -10.47
CA SER A 130 -9.90 9.20 -9.58
C SER A 130 -8.59 8.50 -9.19
N TYR A 131 -7.62 9.31 -8.76
CA TYR A 131 -6.30 8.83 -8.37
C TYR A 131 -5.95 9.35 -6.99
N ARG A 132 -5.32 8.51 -6.17
CA ARG A 132 -4.80 8.89 -4.86
C ARG A 132 -3.33 8.51 -4.76
N ASN A 133 -2.50 9.48 -4.42
CA ASN A 133 -1.10 9.23 -4.06
C ASN A 133 -1.06 8.60 -2.67
N TYR A 134 -0.32 7.51 -2.50
CA TYR A 134 -0.18 6.81 -1.22
C TYR A 134 1.27 6.60 -0.78
N GLY A 135 2.22 7.06 -1.58
CA GLY A 135 3.64 7.02 -1.28
C GLY A 135 4.46 7.58 -2.43
N TRP A 136 5.79 7.61 -2.25
CA TRP A 136 6.75 8.00 -3.28
C TRP A 136 7.52 6.78 -3.76
N ASP A 137 7.71 6.68 -5.08
CA ASP A 137 8.60 5.71 -5.71
C ASP A 137 9.96 6.39 -5.91
N LYS A 138 10.91 6.10 -5.01
CA LYS A 138 12.25 6.71 -5.03
C LYS A 138 13.07 6.28 -6.25
N GLU A 139 12.84 5.07 -6.76
CA GLU A 139 13.59 4.55 -7.91
C GLU A 139 13.18 5.22 -9.22
N LYS A 140 11.89 5.54 -9.36
CA LYS A 140 11.31 6.10 -10.59
C LYS A 140 10.95 7.57 -10.48
N ASP A 141 11.38 8.20 -9.39
CA ASP A 141 11.08 9.58 -9.00
C ASP A 141 9.64 10.03 -9.29
N ARG A 142 8.68 9.25 -8.81
CA ARG A 142 7.25 9.50 -9.09
C ARG A 142 6.33 9.06 -7.96
N PRO A 143 5.15 9.66 -7.79
CA PRO A 143 4.22 9.21 -6.77
C PRO A 143 3.64 7.83 -7.09
N LYS A 144 3.55 6.97 -6.06
CA LYS A 144 2.79 5.72 -6.11
C LYS A 144 1.30 6.05 -6.05
N ARG A 145 0.55 5.59 -7.05
CA ARG A 145 -0.87 5.93 -7.24
C ARG A 145 -1.76 4.71 -7.13
N ARG A 146 -2.84 4.83 -6.36
CA ARG A 146 -4.02 3.95 -6.43
C ARG A 146 -5.05 4.57 -7.35
N ILE A 147 -5.69 3.75 -8.18
CA ILE A 147 -6.79 4.19 -9.04
C ILE A 147 -8.12 3.72 -8.46
N THR A 148 -9.11 4.60 -8.45
CA THR A 148 -10.51 4.23 -8.17
C THR A 148 -11.31 4.48 -9.43
N ILE A 149 -12.08 3.48 -9.87
CA ILE A 149 -12.91 3.56 -11.08
C ILE A 149 -14.35 3.25 -10.69
N LEU A 150 -15.22 4.25 -10.79
CA LEU A 150 -16.65 4.10 -10.63
C LEU A 150 -17.28 3.69 -11.95
N LEU A 151 -18.07 2.61 -11.93
CA LEU A 151 -19.00 2.20 -12.98
C LEU A 151 -20.42 2.31 -12.44
N LYS A 152 -21.16 3.32 -12.89
CA LYS A 152 -22.57 3.51 -12.54
C LYS A 152 -23.44 3.11 -13.72
N GLN A 153 -24.20 2.03 -13.58
CA GLN A 153 -25.21 1.63 -14.56
C GLN A 153 -26.33 2.68 -14.61
N LYS A 154 -26.77 3.04 -15.82
CA LYS A 154 -27.89 3.96 -16.03
C LYS A 154 -29.27 3.32 -15.79
#